data_AF-A0A2S8RTC0-F1
#
_entry.id   AF-A0A2S8RTC0-F1
#
_cell.length_a   1.000
_cell.length_b   1.000
_cell.length_c   1.000
_cell.angle_alpha   90.00
_cell.angle_beta   90.00
_cell.angle_gamma   90.00
#
_symmetry.space_group_name_H-M   'P 1'
#
loop_
_entity.id
_entity.type
_entity.pdbx_description
1 polymer ?
#
loop_
_entity_poly.entity_id
_entity_poly.type
_entity_poly.pdbx_seq_one_letter_code
_entity_poly.pdbx_strand_id
1 'polypeptide(L)' 'MARDEPQVNLRIPANLKDLLDEASARNKRSLTAEVVARLEESFDSEKGASAPPLDEHTLDLFAEKVGQVLDERDKRRKKV' A
#
# COMPACT_ATOMS: atom_id res chain seq x y z
N MET A 1 27.50 19.73 8.71
CA MET A 1 26.25 18.97 8.91
C MET A 1 26.47 17.62 8.25
N ALA A 2 26.80 16.60 9.04
CA ALA A 2 27.02 15.26 8.53
C ALA A 2 25.68 14.71 8.03
N ARG A 3 25.68 14.09 6.84
CA ARG A 3 24.51 13.32 6.40
C ARG A 3 24.39 12.14 7.36
N ASP A 4 23.34 12.12 8.17
CA ASP A 4 23.02 11.04 9.13
C ASP A 4 22.61 9.71 8.43
N GLU A 5 23.04 9.49 7.18
CA GLU A 5 22.80 8.29 6.40
C GLU A 5 24.02 7.36 6.53
N PRO A 6 24.00 6.35 7.43
CA PRO A 6 25.10 5.40 7.53
C PRO A 6 25.23 4.63 6.21
N GLN A 7 26.43 4.62 5.63
CA GLN A 7 26.71 3.85 4.42
C GLN A 7 26.89 2.37 4.79
N VAL A 8 26.04 1.52 4.23
CA VAL A 8 26.07 0.07 4.43
C VAL A 8 26.56 -0.65 3.18
N ASN A 9 27.45 -1.64 3.36
CA ASN A 9 27.88 -2.51 2.28
C ASN A 9 26.97 -3.74 2.22
N LEU A 10 25.98 -3.71 1.33
CA LEU A 10 25.00 -4.78 1.17
C LEU A 10 25.54 -5.89 0.25
N ARG A 11 25.53 -7.14 0.71
CA ARG A 11 25.81 -8.32 -0.11
C ARG A 11 24.49 -9.00 -0.46
N ILE A 12 24.14 -8.98 -1.74
CA ILE A 12 22.91 -9.60 -2.26
C ILE A 12 23.24 -10.57 -3.41
N PRO A 13 22.41 -11.60 -3.62
CA PRO A 13 22.48 -12.45 -4.80
C PRO A 13 22.35 -11.64 -6.10
N ALA A 14 23.04 -12.07 -7.17
CA ALA A 14 23.05 -11.36 -8.45
C ALA A 14 21.64 -11.23 -9.06
N ASN A 15 20.86 -12.31 -9.02
CA ASN A 15 19.47 -12.32 -9.47
C ASN A 15 18.60 -11.30 -8.72
N LEU A 16 18.85 -11.08 -7.42
CA LEU A 16 18.10 -10.11 -6.63
C LEU A 16 18.47 -8.67 -7.02
N LYS A 17 19.75 -8.42 -7.31
CA LYS A 17 20.22 -7.13 -7.82
C LYS A 17 19.54 -6.79 -9.15
N ASP A 18 19.47 -7.73 -10.08
CA ASP A 18 18.84 -7.51 -11.39
C ASP A 18 17.35 -7.16 -11.26
N LEU A 19 16.63 -7.86 -10.38
CA LEU A 19 15.22 -7.54 -10.07
C LEU A 19 15.05 -6.14 -9.48
N LEU A 20 15.98 -5.72 -8.63
CA LEU A 20 16.02 -4.39 -8.03
C LEU A 20 16.34 -3.30 -9.06
N ASP A 21 17.27 -3.56 -9.99
CA ASP A 21 17.60 -2.65 -11.09
C ASP A 21 16.37 -2.44 -11.98
N GLU A 22 15.68 -3.51 -12.38
CA GLU A 22 14.44 -3.39 -13.16
C GLU A 22 13.33 -2.65 -12.40
N ALA A 23 13.16 -2.93 -11.10
CA ALA A 23 12.16 -2.25 -10.28
C ALA A 23 12.46 -0.76 -10.15
N SER A 24 13.73 -0.40 -9.94
CA SER A 24 14.17 0.99 -9.86
C SER A 24 13.90 1.75 -11.16
N ALA A 25 14.13 1.12 -12.31
CA ALA A 25 13.83 1.68 -13.63
C ALA A 25 12.32 1.90 -13.82
N ARG A 26 11.48 0.92 -13.43
CA ARG A 26 10.01 1.04 -13.48
C ARG A 26 9.50 2.16 -12.57
N ASN A 27 10.05 2.28 -11.37
CA ASN A 27 9.64 3.26 -10.37
C ASN A 27 10.30 4.64 -10.56
N LYS A 28 11.18 4.80 -11.55
CA LYS A 28 11.97 6.03 -11.82
C LYS A 28 12.75 6.50 -10.59
N ARG A 29 13.29 5.55 -9.82
CA ARG A 29 14.12 5.80 -8.63
C ARG A 29 15.55 5.31 -8.86
N SER A 30 16.51 5.83 -8.09
CA SER A 30 17.83 5.22 -8.03
C SER A 30 17.75 3.85 -7.36
N LEU A 31 18.70 2.96 -7.66
CA LEU A 31 18.78 1.64 -7.02
C LEU A 31 18.75 1.75 -5.49
N THR A 32 19.52 2.68 -4.92
CA THR A 32 19.54 2.93 -3.47
C THR A 32 18.17 3.37 -2.95
N ALA A 33 17.48 4.28 -3.66
CA ALA A 33 16.16 4.74 -3.25
C ALA A 33 15.10 3.63 -3.33
N GLU A 34 15.20 2.72 -4.31
CA GLU A 34 14.33 1.56 -4.39
C GLU A 34 14.61 0.55 -3.27
N VAL A 35 15.89 0.32 -2.93
CA VAL A 35 16.26 -0.53 -1.78
C VAL A 35 15.68 0.03 -0.49
N VAL A 36 15.86 1.33 -0.24
CA VAL A 36 15.33 2.00 0.97
C VAL A 36 13.81 1.88 1.02
N ALA A 37 13.12 2.23 -0.06
CA ALA A 37 11.65 2.16 -0.12
C ALA A 37 11.11 0.75 0.20
N ARG A 38 11.76 -0.30 -0.34
CA ARG A 38 11.37 -1.70 -0.05
C ARG A 38 11.62 -2.12 1.39
N LEU A 39 12.72 -1.63 1.98
CA LEU A 39 13.01 -1.89 3.39
C LEU A 39 11.97 -1.19 4.29
N GLU A 40 11.64 0.07 4.01
CA GLU A 40 10.59 0.81 4.72
C GLU A 40 9.24 0.09 4.62
N GLU A 41 8.84 -0.31 3.41
CA GLU A 41 7.60 -1.07 3.17
C GLU A 41 7.56 -2.39 3.95
N SER A 42 8.71 -3.05 4.13
CA SER A 42 8.80 -4.29 4.91
C SER A 42 8.46 -4.05 6.38
N PHE A 43 8.94 -2.95 6.97
CA PHE A 43 8.63 -2.58 8.36
C PHE A 43 7.21 -2.01 8.53
N ASP A 44 6.69 -1.32 7.52
CA ASP A 44 5.30 -0.85 7.55
C ASP A 44 4.30 -2.00 7.41
N SER A 45 4.64 -3.03 6.63
CA SER A 45 3.85 -4.25 6.52
C SER A 45 3.79 -5.03 7.83
N GLU A 46 4.90 -5.07 8.59
CA GLU A 46 4.91 -5.66 9.95
C GLU A 46 4.03 -4.88 10.94
N LYS A 47 3.93 -3.56 10.78
CA LYS A 47 3.04 -2.70 11.58
C LYS A 47 1.56 -2.79 11.15
N GLY A 48 1.29 -3.25 9.93
CA GLY A 48 0.04 -2.99 9.21
C GLY A 48 -0.71 -4.22 8.68
N ALA A 49 -0.37 -5.44 9.11
CA ALA A 49 -1.26 -6.60 8.92
C ALA A 49 -2.50 -6.60 9.84
N SER A 50 -2.75 -5.48 10.53
CA SER A 50 -4.09 -5.10 10.92
C SER A 50 -4.45 -3.90 10.07
N ALA A 51 -5.40 -4.05 9.15
CA ALA A 51 -6.25 -2.92 8.79
C ALA A 51 -6.62 -2.17 10.09
N PRO A 52 -6.74 -0.83 10.10
CA PRO A 52 -7.33 -0.17 11.26
C PRO A 52 -8.59 -0.96 11.60
N PRO A 53 -8.76 -1.41 12.87
CA PRO A 53 -9.93 -2.19 13.22
C PRO A 53 -11.12 -1.38 12.76
N LEU A 54 -11.82 -1.87 11.73
CA LEU A 54 -13.02 -1.21 11.23
C LEU A 54 -13.95 -1.20 12.43
N ASP A 55 -14.12 -0.04 13.03
CA ASP A 55 -14.97 0.10 14.19
C ASP A 55 -16.42 -0.17 13.77
N GLU A 56 -17.22 -0.65 14.73
CA GLU A 56 -18.62 -1.03 14.51
C GLU A 56 -19.40 0.14 13.88
N HIS A 57 -19.06 1.37 14.25
CA HIS A 57 -19.63 2.60 13.71
C HIS A 57 -19.31 2.81 12.22
N THR A 58 -18.08 2.54 11.76
CA THR A 58 -17.74 2.63 10.32
C THR A 58 -18.50 1.58 9.51
N LEU A 59 -18.70 0.38 10.06
CA LEU A 59 -19.47 -0.68 9.40
C LEU A 59 -20.95 -0.32 9.29
N ASP A 60 -21.54 0.27 10.33
CA ASP A 60 -22.94 0.71 10.34
C ASP A 60 -23.21 1.81 9.32
N LEU A 61 -22.32 2.82 9.24
CA LEU A 61 -22.42 3.88 8.24
C LEU A 61 -22.35 3.32 6.80
N PHE A 62 -21.52 2.29 6.59
CA PHE A 62 -21.45 1.59 5.31
C PHE A 62 -22.74 0.83 5.01
N ALA A 63 -23.27 0.10 5.98
CA ALA A 63 -24.50 -0.68 5.83
C ALA A 63 -25.70 0.21 5.48
N GLU A 64 -25.84 1.35 6.17
CA GLU A 64 -26.89 2.33 5.88
C GLU A 64 -26.76 2.86 4.45
N LYS A 65 -25.54 3.21 4.03
CA LYS A 65 -25.32 3.75 2.69
C LYS A 65 -25.61 2.73 1.59
N VAL A 66 -25.27 1.47 1.80
CA VAL A 66 -25.58 0.38 0.87
C VAL A 66 -27.09 0.19 0.77
N GLY A 67 -27.82 0.20 1.89
CA GLY A 67 -29.28 0.09 1.90
C GLY A 67 -29.97 1.19 1.08
N GLN A 68 -29.55 2.45 1.27
CA GLN A 68 -30.08 3.59 0.49
C GLN A 68 -29.87 3.42 -1.02
N VAL A 69 -28.69 2.97 -1.44
CA VAL A 69 -28.37 2.80 -2.86
C VAL A 69 -29.16 1.65 -3.50
N LEU A 70 -29.39 0.56 -2.75
CA LEU A 70 -30.23 -0.55 -3.24
C LEU A 70 -31.68 -0.12 -3.40
N ASP A 71 -32.23 0.59 -2.41
CA ASP A 71 -33.59 1.14 -2.47
C ASP A 71 -33.77 2.11 -3.65
N GLU A 72 -32.79 2.97 -3.92
CA GLU A 72 -32.80 3.86 -5.07
C GLU A 72 -32.78 3.09 -6.41
N ARG A 73 -31.99 2.01 -6.49
CA ARG A 73 -31.92 1.16 -7.69
C ARG A 73 -33.23 0.43 -7.94
N ASP A 74 -33.87 -0.10 -6.91
CA ASP A 74 -35.15 -0.79 -7.04
C ASP A 74 -36.29 0.17 -7.40
N LYS A 75 -36.30 1.38 -6.81
CA LYS A 75 -37.23 2.44 -7.20
C LYS A 75 -37.04 2.86 -8.67
N ARG A 76 -35.80 2.91 -9.16
CA ARG A 76 -35.52 3.19 -10.59
C ARG A 76 -35.96 2.05 -11.50
N ARG A 77 -35.75 0.78 -11.11
CA ARG A 77 -36.19 -0.40 -11.88
C ARG A 77 -37.71 -0.54 -11.98
N LYS A 78 -38.46 -0.09 -10.96
CA LYS A 78 -39.92 -0.17 -10.93
C LYS A 78 -40.63 0.97 -11.68
N LYS A 79 -39.88 2.00 -12.12
CA LYS A 79 -40.40 3.20 -12.79
C LYS A 79 -40.16 3.19 -14.32
N VAL A 80 -39.56 2.10 -14.84
CA VAL A 80 -39.38 1.79 -16.27
C VAL A 80 -40.33 0.66 -16.63
#